data_AF-J9F5E1-F1
#
_entry.id   AF-J9F5E1-F1
#
_cell.length_a   1.000
_cell.length_b   1.000
_cell.length_c   1.000
_cell.angle_alpha   90.00
_cell.angle_beta   90.00
_cell.angle_gamma   90.00
#
_symmetry.space_group_name_H-M   'P 1'
#
loop_
_entity.id
_entity.type
_entity.pdbx_description
1 polymer ?
#
loop_
_entity_poly.entity_id
_entity_poly.type
_entity_poly.pdbx_seq_one_letter_code
_entity_poly.pdbx_strand_id
1 'polypeptide(L)'
;VHRHAGSMGSSASPGRILPGKKQAGHMGAEQVTVQNLDIVKVDAELNMIAIRGAVPGPKGSIVYIKDAVKTQPIKKGAAAAVSLNPQKASGRANPQKASRKK
;
A
#
# COMPACT_ATOMS: atom_id res chain seq x y z
N VAL A 1 20.84 -14.04 16.87
CA VAL A 1 21.04 -12.75 16.16
C VAL A 1 20.24 -12.81 14.86
N HIS A 2 18.98 -12.34 14.86
CA HIS A 2 18.11 -12.47 13.67
C HIS A 2 17.66 -11.15 13.06
N ARG A 3 17.71 -10.02 13.80
CA ARG A 3 17.28 -8.69 13.33
C ARG A 3 18.17 -7.57 13.85
N HIS A 4 19.41 -7.52 13.39
CA HIS A 4 20.36 -6.45 13.73
C HIS A 4 20.61 -5.55 12.51
N ALA A 5 20.97 -4.28 12.74
CA ALA A 5 21.16 -3.28 11.70
C ALA A 5 22.39 -3.51 10.79
N GLY A 6 23.32 -4.37 11.20
CA GLY A 6 24.57 -4.61 10.46
C GLY A 6 25.57 -3.47 10.59
N SER A 7 26.38 -3.25 9.56
CA SER A 7 27.45 -2.24 9.58
C SER A 7 26.92 -0.80 9.51
N MET A 8 27.49 0.06 10.36
CA MET A 8 27.07 1.45 10.56
C MET A 8 27.85 2.46 9.73
N GLY A 9 29.04 2.11 9.21
CA GLY A 9 29.89 3.03 8.45
C GLY A 9 31.21 2.41 7.99
N SER A 10 32.00 3.19 7.25
CA SER A 10 33.37 2.87 6.83
C SER A 10 34.39 3.36 7.87
N SER A 11 35.52 2.67 7.98
CA SER A 11 36.58 2.97 8.97
C SER A 11 37.42 4.20 8.61
N ALA A 12 37.92 4.30 7.38
CA ALA A 12 38.98 5.27 7.02
C ALA A 12 38.47 6.67 6.61
N SER A 13 37.36 6.78 5.91
CA SER A 13 36.72 8.06 5.57
C SER A 13 35.24 7.78 5.31
N PRO A 14 34.29 8.50 5.93
CA PRO A 14 34.37 9.78 6.68
C PRO A 14 34.51 9.67 8.22
N GLY A 15 34.86 8.49 8.78
CA GLY A 15 35.11 8.32 10.23
C GLY A 15 33.89 8.53 11.14
N ARG A 16 32.69 8.65 10.57
CA ARG A 16 31.42 8.87 11.26
C ARG A 16 30.29 8.24 10.45
N ILE A 17 29.12 8.09 11.07
CA ILE A 17 27.90 7.67 10.37
C ILE A 17 27.37 8.86 9.55
N LEU A 18 27.04 8.61 8.28
CA LEU A 18 26.46 9.64 7.41
C LEU A 18 25.05 10.04 7.88
N PRO A 19 24.70 11.34 7.83
CA PRO A 19 23.34 11.78 8.15
C PRO A 19 22.32 11.14 7.18
N GLY A 20 21.14 10.80 7.70
CA GLY A 20 20.10 10.11 6.92
C GLY A 20 20.30 8.59 6.78
N LYS A 21 21.32 8.00 7.43
CA LYS A 21 21.45 6.54 7.54
C LYS A 21 20.18 5.96 8.20
N LYS A 22 19.55 4.99 7.54
CA LYS A 22 18.35 4.31 8.05
C LYS A 22 18.67 3.58 9.36
N GLN A 23 17.96 3.93 10.42
CA GLN A 23 18.07 3.33 11.75
C GLN A 23 16.68 3.07 12.32
N ALA A 24 16.63 2.38 13.46
CA ALA A 24 15.41 2.28 14.24
C ALA A 24 14.93 3.68 14.66
N GLY A 25 13.61 3.87 14.66
CA GLY A 25 12.97 5.15 14.98
C GLY A 25 11.46 5.00 15.06
N HIS A 26 10.77 6.12 15.27
CA HIS A 26 9.31 6.15 15.28
C HIS A 26 8.77 5.80 13.88
N MET A 27 7.85 4.83 13.81
CA MET A 27 7.20 4.41 12.58
C MET A 27 5.71 4.72 12.63
N GLY A 28 5.17 5.33 11.58
CA GLY A 28 3.75 5.71 11.49
C GLY A 28 3.51 7.16 11.93
N ALA A 29 2.23 7.51 12.13
CA ALA A 29 1.75 8.87 12.37
C ALA A 29 2.19 9.91 11.31
N GLU A 30 2.42 9.46 10.08
CA GLU A 30 2.82 10.30 8.95
C GLU A 30 1.64 10.47 7.99
N GLN A 31 1.57 11.61 7.30
CA GLN A 31 0.62 11.83 6.22
C GLN A 31 1.06 11.08 4.96
N VAL A 32 0.35 10.00 4.64
CA VAL A 32 0.61 9.18 3.45
C VAL A 32 -0.50 9.39 2.42
N THR A 33 -0.14 9.52 1.15
CA THR A 33 -1.09 9.60 0.03
C THR A 33 -0.95 8.38 -0.86
N VAL A 34 -2.05 7.65 -1.08
CA VAL A 34 -2.12 6.59 -2.09
C VAL A 34 -2.69 7.20 -3.37
N GLN A 35 -1.92 7.15 -4.45
CA GLN A 35 -2.27 7.79 -5.73
C GLN A 35 -3.05 6.82 -6.63
N ASN A 36 -3.88 7.37 -7.52
CA ASN A 36 -4.58 6.65 -8.59
C ASN A 36 -5.46 5.50 -8.09
N LEU A 37 -6.31 5.79 -7.10
CA LEU A 37 -7.35 4.87 -6.66
C LEU A 37 -8.62 5.06 -7.49
N ASP A 38 -9.26 3.96 -7.87
CA ASP A 38 -10.50 3.98 -8.64
C ASP A 38 -11.71 4.16 -7.71
N ILE A 39 -12.62 5.05 -8.11
CA ILE A 39 -13.94 5.19 -7.49
C ILE A 39 -14.89 4.20 -8.18
N VAL A 40 -15.44 3.25 -7.42
CA VAL A 40 -16.32 2.19 -7.94
C VAL A 40 -17.78 2.62 -7.93
N LYS A 41 -18.18 3.31 -6.86
CA LYS A 41 -19.57 3.75 -6.66
C LYS A 41 -19.61 5.01 -5.81
N VAL A 42 -20.55 5.89 -6.14
CA VAL A 42 -20.89 7.07 -5.34
C VAL A 42 -22.38 6.98 -5.03
N ASP A 43 -22.72 6.87 -3.75
CA ASP A 43 -24.09 6.84 -3.26
C ASP A 43 -24.37 8.16 -2.53
N ALA A 44 -25.06 9.08 -3.21
CA ALA A 44 -25.38 10.40 -2.67
C ALA A 44 -26.40 10.34 -1.52
N GLU A 45 -27.31 9.36 -1.53
CA GLU A 45 -28.34 9.21 -0.49
C GLU A 45 -27.74 8.88 0.88
N LEU A 46 -26.72 8.03 0.90
CA LEU A 46 -26.02 7.62 2.13
C LEU A 46 -24.76 8.46 2.39
N ASN A 47 -24.43 9.40 1.50
CA ASN A 47 -23.19 10.17 1.50
C ASN A 47 -21.93 9.28 1.55
N MET A 48 -21.92 8.21 0.76
CA MET A 48 -20.85 7.21 0.76
C MET A 48 -20.13 7.14 -0.58
N ILE A 49 -18.81 6.95 -0.53
CA ILE A 49 -17.96 6.72 -1.70
C ILE A 49 -17.25 5.38 -1.52
N ALA A 50 -17.45 4.46 -2.47
CA ALA A 50 -16.77 3.18 -2.50
C ALA A 50 -15.49 3.28 -3.34
N ILE A 51 -14.34 3.15 -2.68
CA ILE A 51 -13.02 3.21 -3.30
C ILE A 51 -12.45 1.80 -3.44
N ARG A 52 -11.89 1.48 -4.61
CA ARG A 52 -11.15 0.23 -4.81
C ARG A 52 -9.72 0.39 -4.32
N GLY A 53 -9.40 -0.23 -3.18
CA GLY A 53 -8.03 -0.30 -2.68
C GLY A 53 -7.94 -0.13 -1.17
N ALA A 54 -6.72 0.13 -0.69
CA ALA A 54 -6.45 0.39 0.71
C ALA A 54 -6.32 1.90 0.94
N VAL A 55 -7.01 2.39 1.97
CA VAL A 55 -6.93 3.78 2.45
C VAL A 55 -5.99 3.81 3.66
N PRO A 56 -5.06 4.78 3.74
CA PRO A 56 -4.16 4.89 4.88
C PRO A 56 -4.92 5.28 6.14
N GLY A 57 -4.48 4.75 7.29
CA GLY A 57 -5.05 5.06 8.59
C GLY A 57 -6.09 4.06 9.09
N PRO A 58 -6.50 4.17 10.36
CA PRO A 58 -7.53 3.33 10.95
C PRO A 58 -8.94 3.74 10.48
N LYS A 59 -9.92 2.87 10.74
CA LYS A 59 -11.34 3.16 10.48
C LYS A 59 -11.79 4.37 11.31
N GLY A 60 -12.57 5.27 10.71
CA GLY A 60 -13.06 6.49 11.36
C GLY A 60 -12.06 7.65 11.40
N SER A 61 -10.87 7.50 10.79
CA SER A 61 -9.95 8.61 10.60
C SER A 61 -10.43 9.56 9.50
N ILE A 62 -10.02 10.82 9.60
CA ILE A 62 -10.28 11.83 8.57
C ILE A 62 -9.34 11.59 7.39
N VAL A 63 -9.89 11.58 6.19
CA VAL A 63 -9.13 11.41 4.94
C VAL A 63 -9.42 12.56 4.00
N TYR A 64 -8.39 12.98 3.26
CA TYR A 64 -8.51 14.01 2.23
C TYR A 64 -8.56 13.36 0.86
N ILE A 65 -9.65 13.56 0.14
CA ILE A 65 -9.81 13.11 -1.24
C ILE A 65 -9.49 14.29 -2.16
N LYS A 66 -8.60 14.07 -3.12
CA LYS A 66 -8.16 15.06 -4.11
C LYS A 66 -8.13 14.40 -5.49
N ASP A 67 -8.26 15.22 -6.52
CA ASP A 67 -8.09 14.74 -7.89
C ASP A 67 -6.67 14.23 -8.15
N ALA A 68 -6.56 13.22 -9.00
CA ALA A 68 -5.30 12.58 -9.32
C ALA A 68 -4.40 13.51 -10.14
N VAL A 69 -3.24 13.86 -9.59
CA VAL A 69 -2.22 14.68 -10.28
C VAL A 69 -1.61 13.94 -11.47
N LYS A 70 -1.50 12.61 -11.38
CA LYS A 70 -0.90 11.76 -12.42
C LYS A 70 -2.01 11.08 -13.23
N THR A 71 -2.48 11.75 -14.26
CA THR A 71 -3.43 11.16 -15.22
C THR A 71 -2.71 10.09 -16.02
N GLN A 72 -3.05 8.82 -15.79
CA GLN A 72 -2.73 7.76 -16.73
C GLN A 72 -3.77 7.81 -17.86
N PRO A 73 -3.37 7.87 -19.14
CA PRO A 73 -4.33 7.78 -20.23
C PRO A 73 -4.96 6.39 -20.20
N ILE A 74 -6.20 6.29 -19.74
CA ILE A 74 -6.96 5.06 -19.75
C ILE A 74 -7.20 4.69 -21.21
N LYS A 75 -6.54 3.63 -21.71
CA LYS A 75 -6.87 3.03 -23.00
C LYS A 75 -8.30 2.48 -22.92
N LYS A 76 -9.29 3.29 -23.30
CA LYS A 76 -10.66 2.83 -23.55
C LYS A 76 -10.59 1.78 -24.65
N GLY A 77 -10.76 0.50 -24.30
CA GLY A 77 -10.94 -0.54 -25.32
C GLY A 77 -10.71 -2.01 -24.96
N ALA A 78 -10.10 -2.38 -23.82
CA ALA A 78 -9.71 -3.80 -23.62
C ALA A 78 -10.08 -4.47 -22.29
N ALA A 79 -10.71 -3.76 -21.33
CA ALA A 79 -10.97 -4.33 -19.99
C ALA A 79 -12.38 -4.11 -19.45
N ALA A 80 -13.38 -3.93 -20.31
CA ALA A 80 -14.80 -3.87 -19.91
C ALA A 80 -15.38 -5.23 -19.46
N ALA A 81 -14.59 -6.31 -19.43
CA ALA A 81 -15.07 -7.67 -19.20
C ALA A 81 -14.19 -8.51 -18.23
N VAL A 82 -13.49 -7.89 -17.27
CA VAL A 82 -12.76 -8.65 -16.23
C VAL A 82 -13.17 -8.17 -14.82
N SER A 83 -14.14 -8.88 -14.27
CA SER A 83 -14.76 -8.84 -12.92
C SER A 83 -14.39 -7.72 -11.93
N LEU A 84 -15.43 -7.05 -11.42
CA LEU A 84 -15.46 -6.29 -10.17
C LEU A 84 -15.13 -7.18 -8.96
N ASN A 85 -13.85 -7.22 -8.57
CA ASN A 85 -13.31 -7.40 -7.20
C ASN A 85 -11.94 -8.12 -7.26
N PRO A 86 -10.82 -7.40 -7.11
CA PRO A 86 -9.48 -8.00 -7.17
C PRO A 86 -9.18 -8.94 -5.99
N GLN A 87 -9.93 -8.88 -4.89
CA GLN A 87 -9.72 -9.73 -3.71
C GLN A 87 -10.19 -11.18 -3.90
N LYS A 88 -11.10 -11.45 -4.85
CA LYS A 88 -11.48 -12.83 -5.22
C LYS A 88 -10.48 -13.49 -6.17
N ALA A 89 -9.67 -12.68 -6.89
CA ALA A 89 -8.62 -13.17 -7.78
C ALA A 89 -7.35 -13.59 -7.03
N SER A 90 -7.12 -13.07 -5.82
CA SER A 90 -5.94 -13.40 -4.99
C SER A 90 -6.23 -14.46 -3.92
N GLY A 91 -7.02 -15.48 -4.23
CA GLY A 91 -7.17 -16.67 -3.39
C GLY A 91 -5.84 -17.42 -3.31
N ARG A 92 -4.91 -16.96 -2.46
CA ARG A 92 -3.76 -17.74 -2.03
C ARG A 92 -4.30 -18.93 -1.24
N ALA A 93 -4.44 -20.08 -1.89
CA ALA A 93 -4.61 -21.35 -1.20
C ALA A 93 -3.46 -21.47 -0.18
N ASN A 94 -3.79 -21.63 1.10
CA ASN A 94 -2.81 -21.78 2.16
C ASN A 94 -2.01 -23.09 1.93
N PRO A 95 -0.69 -23.05 1.63
CA PRO A 95 0.08 -24.24 1.32
C PRO A 95 0.22 -25.20 2.50
N GLN A 96 -0.01 -24.74 3.74
CA GLN A 96 0.04 -25.58 4.94
C GLN A 96 -1.13 -26.58 5.10
N LYS A 97 -2.23 -26.46 4.34
CA LYS A 97 -3.30 -27.49 4.34
C LYS A 97 -3.05 -28.65 3.37
N ALA A 98 -2.06 -28.56 2.48
CA ALA A 98 -1.75 -29.61 1.51
C ALA A 98 -0.77 -30.69 2.02
N SER A 99 -0.03 -30.43 3.11
CA SER A 99 0.91 -31.40 3.68
C SER A 99 0.28 -32.39 4.67
N ARG A 100 -1.04 -32.31 4.92
CA ARG A 100 -1.78 -33.27 5.77
C ARG A 100 -2.49 -34.34 4.94
N LYS A 101 -1.79 -34.86 3.94
CA LYS A 101 -2.09 -36.09 3.19
C LYS A 101 -0.79 -36.65 2.62
N LYS A 102 0.09 -37.14 3.49
CA LYS A 102 0.97 -38.29 3.30
C LYS A 102 1.32 -38.82 4.68
#